data_AF-A0A3P6D8V2-F1
#
_entry.id   AF-A0A3P6D8V2-F1
#
_cell.length_a   1.000
_cell.length_b   1.000
_cell.length_c   1.000
_cell.angle_alpha   90.00
_cell.angle_beta   90.00
_cell.angle_gamma   90.00
#
_symmetry.space_group_name_H-M   'P 1'
#
loop_
_entity.id
_entity.type
_entity.pdbx_description
1 polymer ?
#
loop_
_entity_poly.entity_id
_entity_poly.type
_entity_poly.pdbx_seq_one_letter_code
_entity_poly.pdbx_strand_id
1 'polypeptide(L)'
;MMKDNTHPSPFKLKLDHQLEHRQEAEEFTIDANVKIIRQGSLPLQEAFFSSTVDNFIFEDEDCPEKVELYELFIDAGIVEFDAQFMLIDMILYVSEKTKSLDDDYKGVLTLTVEVTLPPEPVELIHAGLEQTQSQEAIATKTVEQRLKQNHKIQKSVYKIGADGVSLVRIAEGS
;
A
#
# COMPACT_ATOMS: atom_id res chain seq x y z
N MET A 1 3.12 -34.55 -10.61
CA MET A 1 3.84 -33.32 -10.23
C MET A 1 2.95 -32.14 -10.57
N MET A 2 2.30 -31.55 -9.57
CA MET A 2 1.67 -30.23 -9.74
C MET A 2 2.80 -29.22 -9.84
N LYS A 3 2.70 -28.26 -10.77
CA LYS A 3 3.62 -27.12 -10.79
C LYS A 3 3.09 -26.14 -9.76
N ASP A 4 3.94 -25.74 -8.81
CA ASP A 4 3.64 -24.58 -7.98
C ASP A 4 3.55 -23.36 -8.89
N ASN A 5 2.32 -22.93 -9.17
CA ASN A 5 2.03 -21.66 -9.84
C ASN A 5 2.10 -20.50 -8.82
N THR A 6 3.02 -20.59 -7.87
CA THR A 6 3.35 -19.49 -6.97
C THR A 6 4.00 -18.42 -7.82
N HIS A 7 3.20 -17.48 -8.30
CA HIS A 7 3.71 -16.20 -8.76
C HIS A 7 4.60 -15.66 -7.63
N PRO A 8 5.91 -15.43 -7.86
CA PRO A 8 6.74 -14.86 -6.83
C PRO A 8 6.16 -13.49 -6.50
N SER A 9 5.83 -13.26 -5.22
CA SER A 9 5.36 -11.95 -4.78
C SER A 9 6.33 -10.87 -5.26
N PRO A 10 5.85 -9.74 -5.82
CA PRO A 10 6.73 -8.71 -6.34
C PRO A 10 7.61 -8.09 -5.22
N PHE A 11 7.21 -8.22 -3.96
CA PHE A 11 7.92 -7.78 -2.77
C PHE A 11 8.25 -8.95 -1.83
N LYS A 12 9.03 -8.67 -0.79
CA LYS A 12 9.17 -9.56 0.37
C LYS A 12 8.59 -8.88 1.60
N LEU A 13 7.67 -9.55 2.28
CA LEU A 13 7.17 -9.16 3.60
C LEU A 13 7.96 -9.92 4.67
N LYS A 14 8.40 -9.21 5.70
CA LYS A 14 8.95 -9.80 6.92
C LYS A 14 8.24 -9.19 8.12
N LEU A 15 7.68 -10.06 8.96
CA LEU A 15 7.02 -9.71 10.22
C LEU A 15 7.85 -10.25 11.38
N ASP A 16 8.14 -9.40 12.35
CA ASP A 16 8.77 -9.75 13.62
C ASP A 16 8.01 -9.10 14.77
N HIS A 17 8.14 -9.61 16.00
CA HIS A 17 7.42 -9.07 17.14
C HIS A 17 8.20 -9.18 18.45
N GLN A 18 7.90 -8.25 19.35
CA GLN A 18 8.23 -8.33 20.76
C GLN A 18 6.94 -8.18 21.56
N LEU A 19 6.71 -9.09 22.51
CA LEU A 19 5.62 -8.99 23.46
C LEU A 19 6.18 -8.55 24.82
N GLU A 20 5.62 -7.47 25.37
CA GLU A 20 6.00 -6.94 26.69
C GLU A 20 4.77 -6.91 27.60
N HIS A 21 4.87 -7.52 28.78
CA HIS A 21 3.82 -7.44 29.80
C HIS A 21 4.00 -6.17 30.61
N ARG A 22 2.95 -5.33 30.67
CA ARG A 22 2.93 -4.08 31.42
C ARG A 22 1.72 -4.07 32.33
N GLN A 23 1.92 -4.46 33.58
CA GLN A 23 0.85 -4.58 34.59
C GLN A 23 0.11 -3.26 34.85
N GLU A 24 0.77 -2.11 34.61
CA GLU A 24 0.20 -0.77 34.73
C GLU A 24 -0.55 -0.29 33.48
N ALA A 25 -0.52 -1.04 32.36
CA ALA A 25 -1.23 -0.64 31.15
C ALA A 25 -2.76 -0.72 31.35
N GLU A 26 -3.49 0.22 30.75
CA GLU A 26 -4.95 0.22 30.79
C GLU A 26 -5.50 -0.93 29.94
N GLU A 27 -4.93 -1.14 28.74
CA GLU A 27 -5.37 -2.10 27.72
C GLU A 27 -4.18 -2.86 27.12
N PHE A 28 -4.45 -3.79 26.19
CA PHE A 28 -3.43 -4.45 25.37
C PHE A 28 -3.34 -3.77 24.00
N THR A 29 -2.21 -3.13 23.72
CA THR A 29 -2.00 -2.40 22.46
C THR A 29 -1.02 -3.11 21.53
N ILE A 30 -1.13 -2.79 20.25
CA ILE A 30 -0.15 -3.10 19.22
C ILE A 30 0.57 -1.82 18.78
N ASP A 31 1.89 -1.84 18.82
CA ASP A 31 2.77 -0.76 18.35
C ASP A 31 3.47 -1.21 17.06
N ALA A 32 2.96 -0.81 15.89
CA ALA A 32 3.46 -1.22 14.59
C ALA A 32 4.52 -0.26 14.04
N ASN A 33 5.75 -0.75 13.90
CA ASN A 33 6.87 -0.06 13.27
C ASN A 33 7.00 -0.57 11.82
N VAL A 34 6.71 0.29 10.85
CA VAL A 34 6.60 -0.09 9.44
C VAL A 34 7.72 0.55 8.64
N LYS A 35 8.42 -0.27 7.85
CA LYS A 35 9.58 0.14 7.08
C LYS A 35 9.50 -0.42 5.67
N ILE A 36 9.35 0.46 4.69
CA ILE A 36 9.29 0.11 3.27
C ILE A 36 10.62 0.47 2.63
N ILE A 37 11.27 -0.52 2.03
CA ILE A 37 12.62 -0.45 1.45
C ILE A 37 12.53 -0.86 -0.01
N ARG A 38 13.20 -0.14 -0.90
CA ARG A 38 13.41 -0.58 -2.29
C ARG A 38 14.79 -1.21 -2.43
N GLN A 39 14.88 -2.35 -3.11
CA GLN A 39 16.15 -3.07 -3.25
C GLN A 39 17.24 -2.19 -3.89
N GLY A 40 18.34 -1.99 -3.15
CA GLY A 40 19.46 -1.15 -3.57
C GLY A 40 19.35 0.32 -3.18
N SER A 41 18.32 0.75 -2.45
CA SER A 41 18.16 2.12 -1.95
C SER A 41 18.12 2.21 -0.42
N LEU A 42 18.08 3.45 0.08
CA LEU A 42 17.64 3.76 1.44
C LEU A 42 16.14 3.42 1.62
N PRO A 43 15.63 3.37 2.87
CA PRO A 43 14.19 3.23 3.12
C PRO A 43 13.40 4.31 2.38
N LEU A 44 12.33 3.90 1.71
CA LEU A 44 11.45 4.76 0.93
C LEU A 44 10.49 5.50 1.86
N GLN A 45 9.93 4.77 2.83
CA GLN A 45 9.00 5.28 3.84
C GLN A 45 9.21 4.53 5.16
N GLU A 46 9.07 5.23 6.28
CA GLU A 46 9.03 4.66 7.63
C GLU A 46 7.85 5.30 8.37
N ALA A 47 7.05 4.49 9.06
CA ALA A 47 5.84 4.90 9.75
C ALA A 47 5.68 4.16 11.09
N PHE A 48 4.94 4.77 12.00
CA PHE A 48 4.60 4.20 13.30
C PHE A 48 3.10 4.34 13.55
N PHE A 49 2.46 3.26 13.97
CA PHE A 49 1.04 3.22 14.32
C PHE A 49 0.87 2.55 15.68
N SER A 50 -0.16 2.95 16.43
CA SER A 50 -0.52 2.29 17.69
C SER A 50 -2.05 2.19 17.77
N SER A 51 -2.55 1.00 18.09
CA SER A 51 -3.99 0.72 18.24
C SER A 51 -4.20 -0.34 19.33
N THR A 52 -5.43 -0.62 19.73
CA THR A 52 -5.71 -1.78 20.58
C THR A 52 -5.56 -3.06 19.75
N VAL A 53 -5.19 -4.17 20.39
CA VAL A 53 -5.10 -5.46 19.69
C VAL A 53 -6.45 -5.88 19.11
N ASP A 54 -7.55 -5.62 19.83
CA ASP A 54 -8.90 -5.97 19.37
C ASP A 54 -9.33 -5.14 18.16
N ASN A 55 -9.12 -3.81 18.17
CA ASN A 55 -9.42 -2.96 17.02
C ASN A 55 -8.60 -3.40 15.80
N PHE A 56 -7.30 -3.67 16.00
CA PHE A 56 -6.42 -4.10 14.92
C PHE A 56 -6.79 -5.48 14.36
N ILE A 57 -7.36 -6.39 15.15
CA ILE A 57 -7.78 -7.70 14.64
C ILE A 57 -9.18 -7.65 14.03
N PHE A 58 -10.17 -7.10 14.74
CA PHE A 58 -11.59 -7.31 14.46
C PHE A 58 -12.30 -6.15 13.75
N GLU A 59 -11.84 -4.91 13.90
CA GLU A 59 -12.54 -3.73 13.34
C GLU A 59 -11.99 -3.38 11.96
N ASP A 60 -12.74 -3.69 10.90
CA ASP A 60 -12.25 -3.52 9.51
C ASP A 60 -12.54 -2.15 8.90
N GLU A 61 -13.75 -1.59 9.11
CA GLU A 61 -14.11 -0.25 8.59
C GLU A 61 -13.84 0.87 9.61
N ASP A 62 -13.75 0.54 10.91
CA ASP A 62 -13.68 1.50 12.02
C ASP A 62 -12.28 1.61 12.69
N CYS A 63 -11.23 0.98 12.13
CA CYS A 63 -9.84 1.14 12.59
C CYS A 63 -9.04 2.06 11.65
N PRO A 64 -8.80 3.35 12.01
CA PRO A 64 -8.06 4.29 11.17
C PRO A 64 -6.64 3.81 10.86
N GLU A 65 -5.98 3.13 11.80
CA GLU A 65 -4.62 2.66 11.63
C GLU A 65 -4.49 1.58 10.53
N LYS A 66 -5.53 0.76 10.30
CA LYS A 66 -5.59 -0.16 9.14
C LYS A 66 -5.67 0.60 7.82
N VAL A 67 -6.45 1.68 7.78
CA VAL A 67 -6.63 2.52 6.58
C VAL A 67 -5.33 3.26 6.25
N GLU A 68 -4.71 3.91 7.24
CA GLU A 68 -3.44 4.62 7.05
C GLU A 68 -2.31 3.65 6.62
N LEU A 69 -2.27 2.44 7.17
CA LEU A 69 -1.32 1.40 6.76
C LEU A 69 -1.56 0.95 5.31
N TYR A 70 -2.82 0.76 4.91
CA TYR A 70 -3.17 0.42 3.54
C TYR A 70 -2.75 1.54 2.57
N GLU A 71 -3.08 2.80 2.89
CA GLU A 71 -2.67 3.97 2.08
C GLU A 71 -1.14 4.07 1.96
N LEU A 72 -0.38 3.83 3.04
CA LEU A 72 1.08 3.77 3.04
C LEU A 72 1.63 2.75 2.03
N PHE A 73 0.99 1.58 1.91
CA PHE A 73 1.38 0.56 0.93
C PHE A 73 1.09 1.02 -0.51
N ILE A 74 -0.06 1.65 -0.76
CA ILE A 74 -0.41 2.21 -2.08
C ILE A 74 0.56 3.32 -2.48
N ASP A 75 0.88 4.25 -1.58
CA ASP A 75 1.81 5.36 -1.81
C ASP A 75 3.25 4.89 -2.05
N ALA A 76 3.63 3.73 -1.52
CA ALA A 76 4.90 3.08 -1.82
C ALA A 76 4.93 2.38 -3.21
N GLY A 77 3.80 2.34 -3.92
CA GLY A 77 3.66 1.71 -5.23
C GLY A 77 3.31 0.22 -5.19
N ILE A 78 2.77 -0.27 -4.07
CA ILE A 78 2.20 -1.62 -3.98
C ILE A 78 0.79 -1.57 -4.58
N VAL A 79 0.40 -2.58 -5.35
CA VAL A 79 -0.94 -2.62 -5.96
C VAL A 79 -2.01 -2.96 -4.92
N GLU A 80 -3.20 -2.42 -5.08
CA GLU A 80 -4.36 -2.57 -4.18
C GLU A 80 -4.57 -3.99 -3.66
N PHE A 81 -4.57 -4.99 -4.57
CA PHE A 81 -4.72 -6.39 -4.21
C PHE A 81 -3.62 -6.87 -3.26
N ASP A 82 -2.36 -6.61 -3.59
CA ASP A 82 -1.21 -7.00 -2.78
C ASP A 82 -1.19 -6.29 -1.41
N ALA A 83 -1.56 -5.01 -1.36
CA ALA A 83 -1.67 -4.23 -0.13
C ALA A 83 -2.77 -4.79 0.81
N GLN A 84 -3.91 -5.23 0.27
CA GLN A 84 -4.95 -5.92 1.04
C GLN A 84 -4.43 -7.24 1.61
N PHE A 85 -3.72 -8.05 0.82
CA PHE A 85 -3.12 -9.30 1.33
C PHE A 85 -2.07 -9.07 2.41
N MET A 86 -1.23 -8.02 2.29
CA MET A 86 -0.28 -7.65 3.32
C MET A 86 -0.94 -7.24 4.65
N LEU A 87 -2.03 -6.47 4.58
CA LEU A 87 -2.82 -6.11 5.77
C LEU A 87 -3.43 -7.36 6.42
N ILE A 88 -3.99 -8.28 5.63
CA ILE A 88 -4.53 -9.57 6.11
C ILE A 88 -3.43 -10.43 6.75
N ASP A 89 -2.26 -10.55 6.12
CA ASP A 89 -1.12 -11.30 6.66
C ASP A 89 -0.67 -10.73 8.03
N MET A 90 -0.69 -9.40 8.19
CA MET A 90 -0.40 -8.74 9.47
C MET A 90 -1.47 -9.02 10.53
N ILE A 91 -2.76 -8.93 10.18
CA ILE A 91 -3.88 -9.25 11.10
C ILE A 91 -3.79 -10.71 11.56
N LEU A 92 -3.59 -11.65 10.63
CA LEU A 92 -3.45 -13.07 10.93
C LEU A 92 -2.21 -13.35 11.78
N TYR A 93 -1.09 -12.68 11.52
CA TYR A 93 0.13 -12.81 12.31
C TYR A 93 -0.10 -12.33 13.75
N VAL A 94 -0.68 -11.14 13.94
CA VAL A 94 -0.96 -10.58 15.27
C VAL A 94 -1.92 -11.48 16.03
N SER A 95 -3.04 -11.88 15.40
CA SER A 95 -3.98 -12.85 15.96
C SER A 95 -3.29 -14.17 16.36
N GLU A 96 -2.34 -14.67 15.57
CA GLU A 96 -1.57 -15.86 15.94
C GLU A 96 -0.72 -15.67 17.20
N LYS A 97 -0.14 -14.48 17.41
CA LYS A 97 0.71 -14.19 18.57
C LYS A 97 -0.08 -13.88 19.84
N THR A 98 -1.33 -13.42 19.71
CA THR A 98 -2.17 -13.03 20.85
C THR A 98 -3.16 -14.11 21.30
N LYS A 99 -3.56 -15.06 20.43
CA LYS A 99 -4.58 -16.12 20.71
C LYS A 99 -4.40 -16.97 21.98
N SER A 100 -3.23 -16.96 22.60
CA SER A 100 -2.90 -17.78 23.77
C SER A 100 -2.55 -16.95 25.01
N LEU A 101 -2.80 -15.64 24.96
CA LEU A 101 -2.75 -14.75 26.11
C LEU A 101 -4.13 -14.77 26.78
N ASP A 102 -4.16 -14.50 28.09
CA ASP A 102 -5.41 -14.39 28.83
C ASP A 102 -6.18 -13.12 28.37
N ASP A 103 -7.53 -13.16 28.41
CA ASP A 103 -8.39 -12.05 27.98
C ASP A 103 -8.15 -10.75 28.80
N ASP A 104 -7.55 -10.84 29.99
CA ASP A 104 -7.17 -9.71 30.84
C ASP A 104 -5.69 -9.31 30.73
N TYR A 105 -4.98 -9.84 29.72
CA TYR A 105 -3.58 -9.50 29.47
C TYR A 105 -3.40 -7.99 29.24
N LYS A 106 -2.41 -7.41 29.93
CA LYS A 106 -2.05 -6.00 29.86
C LYS A 106 -0.60 -5.87 29.41
N GLY A 107 -0.34 -5.05 28.40
CA GLY A 107 0.96 -5.01 27.76
C GLY A 107 0.95 -4.36 26.39
N VAL A 108 2.05 -4.56 25.66
CA VAL A 108 2.23 -4.08 24.29
C VAL A 108 2.81 -5.20 23.44
N LEU A 109 2.25 -5.38 22.24
CA LEU A 109 2.86 -6.15 21.16
C LEU A 109 3.52 -5.15 20.21
N THR A 110 4.83 -5.03 20.24
CA THR A 110 5.57 -4.25 19.23
C THR A 110 5.74 -5.09 17.98
N LEU A 111 5.02 -4.75 16.91
CA LEU A 111 5.15 -5.39 15.60
C LEU A 111 6.21 -4.63 14.77
N THR A 112 7.12 -5.36 14.14
CA THR A 112 8.05 -4.82 13.14
C THR A 112 7.68 -5.36 11.77
N VAL A 113 7.38 -4.46 10.84
CA VAL A 113 6.94 -4.77 9.47
C VAL A 113 7.99 -4.24 8.50
N GLU A 114 8.71 -5.14 7.84
CA GLU A 114 9.70 -4.79 6.82
C GLU A 114 9.22 -5.25 5.45
N VAL A 115 9.00 -4.29 4.55
CA VAL A 115 8.54 -4.54 3.17
C VAL A 115 9.65 -4.22 2.20
N THR A 116 10.16 -5.22 1.50
CA THR A 116 11.23 -5.05 0.50
C THR A 116 10.66 -5.11 -0.91
N LEU A 117 10.50 -3.94 -1.52
CA LEU A 117 10.10 -3.74 -2.92
C LEU A 117 11.25 -4.11 -3.89
N PRO A 118 10.93 -4.49 -5.14
CA PRO A 118 11.95 -4.76 -6.15
C PRO A 118 12.67 -3.45 -6.54
N PRO A 119 13.84 -3.52 -7.21
CA PRO A 119 14.51 -2.34 -7.73
C PRO A 119 13.56 -1.51 -8.61
N GLU A 120 13.82 -0.21 -8.72
CA GLU A 120 13.03 0.68 -9.58
C GLU A 120 13.04 0.12 -11.02
N PRO A 121 11.87 -0.06 -11.66
CA PRO A 121 11.83 -0.52 -13.04
C PRO A 121 12.57 0.49 -13.91
N VAL A 122 13.70 0.06 -14.47
CA VAL A 122 14.45 0.87 -15.42
C VAL A 122 13.57 1.09 -16.63
N GLU A 123 13.16 2.34 -16.86
CA GLU A 123 12.54 2.73 -18.13
C GLU A 123 13.55 2.48 -19.25
N LEU A 124 13.41 1.33 -19.91
CA LEU A 124 14.09 1.06 -21.16
C LEU A 124 13.48 1.98 -22.21
N ILE A 125 14.08 3.18 -22.34
CA ILE A 125 13.81 4.08 -23.44
C ILE A 125 14.12 3.32 -24.72
N HIS A 126 13.08 2.78 -25.35
CA HIS A 126 13.16 2.19 -26.68
C HIS A 126 13.48 3.30 -27.67
N ALA A 127 14.77 3.56 -27.86
CA ALA A 127 15.31 4.40 -28.93
C ALA A 127 15.12 3.68 -30.28
N GLY A 128 13.86 3.49 -30.66
CA GLY A 128 13.41 3.00 -31.96
C GLY A 128 13.68 4.09 -33.00
N LEU A 129 14.84 3.99 -33.64
CA LEU A 129 15.27 4.87 -34.71
C LEU A 129 14.44 4.62 -35.98
N GLU A 130 13.31 5.31 -36.14
CA GLU A 130 12.68 5.48 -37.46
C GLU A 130 12.83 6.92 -37.95
N GLN A 131 13.79 7.10 -38.87
CA GLN A 131 13.91 8.32 -39.66
C GLN A 131 12.82 8.37 -40.73
N THR A 132 11.85 9.27 -40.58
CA THR A 132 11.21 9.90 -41.74
C THR A 132 11.25 11.41 -41.60
N GLN A 133 11.76 12.06 -42.64
CA GLN A 133 12.10 13.49 -42.69
C GLN A 133 10.97 14.30 -43.34
N SER A 134 10.96 15.61 -43.06
CA SER A 134 10.15 16.68 -43.69
C SER A 134 8.70 16.83 -43.18
N GLN A 135 8.19 18.04 -42.86
CA GLN A 135 8.68 19.41 -43.12
C GLN A 135 8.52 20.37 -41.93
N GLU A 136 9.45 21.34 -41.85
CA GLU A 136 9.37 22.74 -41.34
C GLU A 136 8.42 23.06 -40.15
N ALA A 137 8.89 23.37 -38.93
CA ALA A 137 9.73 24.50 -38.47
C ALA A 137 8.98 25.83 -38.20
N ILE A 138 9.56 26.61 -37.26
CA ILE A 138 9.11 27.88 -36.63
C ILE A 138 8.22 27.64 -35.38
N ALA A 139 8.55 28.13 -34.17
CA ALA A 139 9.80 28.73 -33.66
C ALA A 139 9.92 28.65 -32.11
N THR A 140 11.13 28.94 -31.61
CA THR A 140 11.55 29.03 -30.18
C THR A 140 10.85 30.12 -29.35
N LYS A 141 10.49 29.79 -28.10
CA LYS A 141 10.77 30.64 -26.91
C LYS A 141 10.99 29.79 -25.65
N THR A 142 11.97 30.21 -24.84
CA THR A 142 12.39 29.59 -23.57
C THR A 142 11.78 30.34 -22.37
N VAL A 143 11.85 29.72 -21.19
CA VAL A 143 11.74 30.29 -19.82
C VAL A 143 10.32 30.29 -19.19
N GLU A 144 10.25 29.51 -18.10
CA GLU A 144 9.45 29.64 -16.86
C GLU A 144 8.12 30.42 -16.88
N GLN A 145 7.03 29.79 -16.43
CA GLN A 145 6.52 30.03 -15.06
C GLN A 145 5.22 29.28 -14.73
N ARG A 146 5.11 28.94 -13.43
CA ARG A 146 3.88 28.76 -12.63
C ARG A 146 2.99 27.54 -12.92
N LEU A 147 2.85 26.73 -11.85
CA LEU A 147 1.63 26.00 -11.55
C LEU A 147 0.40 26.90 -11.82
N LYS A 148 -0.45 26.46 -12.76
CA LYS A 148 -1.85 26.88 -12.81
C LYS A 148 -2.72 25.71 -12.37
N GLN A 149 -3.02 25.71 -11.09
CA GLN A 149 -4.02 24.84 -10.47
C GLN A 149 -5.39 25.16 -11.10
N ASN A 150 -5.84 24.32 -12.04
CA ASN A 150 -7.21 24.38 -12.56
C ASN A 150 -7.63 23.08 -13.29
N HIS A 151 -7.37 21.93 -12.68
CA HIS A 151 -8.08 20.70 -13.04
C HIS A 151 -9.28 20.53 -12.11
N LYS A 152 -10.44 20.97 -12.59
CA LYS A 152 -11.73 20.67 -11.96
C LYS A 152 -11.97 19.17 -12.11
N ILE A 153 -11.74 18.40 -11.06
CA ILE A 153 -11.90 16.93 -11.08
C ILE A 153 -13.37 16.62 -11.40
N GLN A 154 -13.63 16.19 -12.63
CA GLN A 154 -14.92 15.62 -12.99
C GLN A 154 -14.98 14.21 -12.40
N LYS A 155 -15.70 14.08 -11.29
CA LYS A 155 -16.11 12.76 -10.78
C LYS A 155 -16.90 12.08 -11.90
N SER A 156 -16.39 10.96 -12.40
CA SER A 156 -17.11 10.10 -13.34
C SER A 156 -17.65 8.92 -12.56
N VAL A 157 -18.97 8.71 -12.60
CA VAL A 157 -19.62 7.59 -11.93
C VAL A 157 -19.63 6.41 -12.89
N TYR A 158 -19.22 5.24 -12.40
CA TYR A 158 -19.22 3.98 -13.14
C TYR A 158 -20.17 3.01 -12.45
N LYS A 159 -20.78 2.12 -13.23
CA LYS A 159 -21.50 0.96 -12.73
C LYS A 159 -20.97 -0.31 -13.37
N ILE A 160 -21.08 -1.43 -12.66
CA ILE A 160 -20.78 -2.75 -13.20
C ILE A 160 -21.83 -3.06 -14.29
N GLY A 161 -21.36 -3.58 -15.42
CA GLY A 161 -22.16 -4.01 -16.55
C GLY A 161 -23.01 -5.24 -16.23
N ALA A 162 -23.97 -5.54 -17.10
CA ALA A 162 -24.82 -6.72 -16.95
C ALA A 162 -24.07 -8.06 -17.13
N ASP A 163 -22.79 -8.01 -17.53
CA ASP A 163 -21.86 -9.13 -17.60
C ASP A 163 -21.13 -9.40 -16.27
N GLY A 164 -21.26 -8.52 -15.27
CA GLY A 164 -20.60 -8.62 -13.97
C GLY A 164 -19.11 -8.26 -13.97
N VAL A 165 -18.53 -7.83 -15.09
CA VAL A 165 -17.07 -7.64 -15.26
C VAL A 165 -16.72 -6.29 -15.91
N SER A 166 -17.58 -5.73 -16.77
CA SER A 166 -17.31 -4.45 -17.43
C SER A 166 -17.65 -3.25 -16.54
N LEU A 167 -16.89 -2.15 -16.62
CA LEU A 167 -17.26 -0.86 -16.01
C LEU A 167 -17.86 0.08 -17.06
N VAL A 168 -19.10 0.49 -16.85
CA VAL A 168 -19.85 1.38 -17.75
C VAL A 168 -19.97 2.77 -17.14
N ARG A 169 -19.45 3.80 -17.82
CA ARG A 169 -19.64 5.21 -17.41
C ARG A 169 -21.12 5.58 -17.47
N ILE A 170 -21.61 6.20 -16.40
CA ILE A 170 -22.91 6.86 -16.36
C ILE A 170 -22.68 8.31 -16.80
N ALA A 171 -23.28 8.71 -17.92
CA ALA A 171 -23.39 10.12 -18.27
C ALA A 171 -24.52 10.74 -17.44
N GLU A 172 -24.23 11.76 -16.64
CA GLU A 172 -25.27 12.59 -16.03
C GLU A 172 -26.02 13.33 -17.15
N GLY A 173 -27.30 13.02 -17.32
CA GLY A 173 -28.16 13.70 -18.29
C GLY A 173 -28.48 15.13 -17.85
N SER A 174 -28.49 16.06 -18.81
CA SER A 174 -28.99 17.43 -18.64
C SER A 174 -30.52 17.49 -18.68
#